data_AF-A0A2H3GD43-F1
#
_entry.id   AF-A0A2H3GD43-F1
#
_cell.length_a   1.000
_cell.length_b   1.000
_cell.length_c   1.000
_cell.angle_alpha   90.00
_cell.angle_beta   90.00
_cell.angle_gamma   90.00
#
_symmetry.space_group_name_H-M   'P 1'
#
loop_
_entity.id
_entity.type
_entity.pdbx_description
1 polymer ?
#
loop_
_entity_poly.entity_id
_entity_poly.type
_entity_poly.pdbx_seq_one_letter_code
_entity_poly.pdbx_strand_id
1 'polypeptide(L)'
;MLFVHDTQALEDLDPDDFDEWTKRGPVGKLHNLVVWINRSNKATVILRRLQDDDPDKNYPGTLDVVLDNCTRWLSQYYMIERAIKLRRYLEELVDITIQTNRKLARSRSKVEKSRSSLPSCLEDDNLLIDADWEALDWFSNILAMFNSCLLRLEGDCQVRLRKGGAEAQCGMVWQVAIAYEFLLSTLERAKTESADRPESSYLSACINSAWAKLNKYYTKLDETPIYYTATVLHPGIQWAFLTRAYSGREGWIDKARYLIQTLWEEEYRDLPAQWEIADSNLPVAVRAREYNPFDSFQDELMSYPNSEEESVADEFERWQSTKQDTFSKHDNPLEYWSAKRFEYPRVAKMAIDVLSVPAMAAECERAFSSAGSMVSPQRTRLDASTIAVTQTVRSWLKAGLLEGYDGLLKETSGEVAGVVT
;
A
#
# COMPACT_ATOMS: atom_id res chain seq x y z
N MET A 1 -21.59 11.96 15.54
CA MET A 1 -20.29 12.61 15.28
C MET A 1 -19.34 12.20 16.38
N LEU A 2 -18.50 11.19 16.12
CA LEU A 2 -17.62 10.60 17.13
C LEU A 2 -16.32 11.39 17.33
N PHE A 3 -15.94 12.31 16.44
CA PHE A 3 -14.64 12.99 16.47
C PHE A 3 -14.82 14.51 16.51
N VAL A 4 -14.10 15.18 17.42
CA VAL A 4 -14.03 16.65 17.51
C VAL A 4 -12.85 17.14 16.66
N HIS A 5 -13.06 18.22 15.93
CA HIS A 5 -12.04 18.88 15.10
C HIS A 5 -11.09 19.69 15.98
N ASP A 6 -10.05 19.07 16.52
CA ASP A 6 -8.87 19.80 16.98
C ASP A 6 -7.63 19.19 16.31
N THR A 7 -7.18 19.85 15.24
CA THR A 7 -6.05 19.41 14.44
C THR A 7 -5.02 20.52 14.38
N GLN A 8 -4.17 20.61 15.41
CA GLN A 8 -2.84 21.16 15.20
C GLN A 8 -2.08 20.17 14.33
N ALA A 9 -1.61 20.63 13.16
CA ALA A 9 -0.76 19.82 12.30
C ALA A 9 0.53 19.51 13.08
N LEU A 10 0.82 18.23 13.33
CA LEU A 10 2.13 17.83 13.82
C LEU A 10 3.15 18.17 12.74
N GLU A 11 3.97 19.18 13.01
CA GLU A 11 5.14 19.52 12.18
C GLU A 11 6.16 18.37 12.19
N ASP A 12 6.90 18.23 11.10
CA ASP A 12 8.00 17.29 11.00
C ASP A 12 9.08 17.71 11.99
N LEU A 13 9.41 16.82 12.94
CA LEU A 13 10.44 17.10 13.93
C LEU A 13 11.82 16.82 13.36
N ASP A 14 12.79 17.59 13.82
CA ASP A 14 14.19 17.19 13.74
C ASP A 14 14.35 15.84 14.48
N PRO A 15 14.86 14.78 13.82
CA PRO A 15 15.13 13.50 14.48
C PRO A 15 16.04 13.61 15.71
N ASP A 16 16.79 14.71 15.83
CA ASP A 16 17.74 14.95 16.92
C ASP A 16 17.17 15.80 18.06
N ASP A 17 15.96 16.33 17.93
CA ASP A 17 15.32 17.17 18.96
C ASP A 17 14.74 16.31 20.09
N PHE A 18 15.61 15.94 21.03
CA PHE A 18 15.27 15.10 22.17
C PHE A 18 14.06 15.61 22.96
N ASP A 19 13.96 16.91 23.21
CA ASP A 19 12.94 17.51 24.07
C ASP A 19 11.56 17.46 23.40
N GLU A 20 11.51 17.69 22.09
CA GLU A 20 10.27 17.63 21.33
C GLU A 20 9.78 16.19 21.15
N TRP A 21 10.71 15.24 20.95
CA TRP A 21 10.36 13.82 20.95
C TRP A 21 9.87 13.32 22.30
N THR A 22 10.44 13.80 23.41
CA THR A 22 10.00 13.41 24.77
C THR A 22 8.52 13.75 25.00
N LYS A 23 8.02 14.84 24.40
CA LYS A 23 6.60 15.23 24.49
C LYS A 23 5.66 14.29 23.71
N ARG A 24 6.18 13.42 22.85
CA ARG A 24 5.39 12.48 22.04
C ARG A 24 5.07 11.16 22.74
N GLY A 25 5.28 11.07 24.06
CA GLY A 25 4.89 9.90 24.85
C GLY A 25 5.71 8.64 24.53
N PRO A 26 5.11 7.43 24.57
CA PRO A 26 5.83 6.17 24.40
C PRO A 26 6.64 6.07 23.10
N VAL A 27 6.07 6.54 21.98
CA VAL A 27 6.74 6.51 20.67
C VAL A 27 7.97 7.41 20.66
N GLY A 28 7.90 8.56 21.33
CA GLY A 28 9.02 9.49 21.41
C GLY A 28 10.14 9.05 22.35
N LYS A 29 9.80 8.42 23.48
CA LYS A 29 10.80 7.74 24.33
C LYS A 29 11.53 6.65 23.55
N LEU A 30 10.81 5.84 22.78
CA LEU A 30 11.39 4.80 21.93
C LEU A 30 12.31 5.40 20.85
N HIS A 31 11.87 6.46 20.18
CA HIS A 31 12.68 7.20 19.20
C HIS A 31 14.03 7.61 19.80
N ASN A 32 13.99 8.31 20.95
CA ASN A 32 15.18 8.79 21.63
C ASN A 32 16.13 7.65 22.06
N LEU A 33 15.57 6.51 22.51
CA LEU A 33 16.36 5.31 22.80
C LEU A 33 17.05 4.76 21.54
N VAL A 34 16.30 4.63 20.44
CA VAL A 34 16.81 4.10 19.16
C VAL A 34 17.90 5.00 18.58
N VAL A 35 17.70 6.32 18.60
CA VAL A 35 18.70 7.32 18.18
C VAL A 35 19.99 7.14 18.97
N TRP A 36 19.90 7.00 20.30
CA TRP A 36 21.07 6.79 21.14
C TRP A 36 21.80 5.49 20.82
N ILE A 37 21.08 4.37 20.65
CA ILE A 37 21.66 3.07 20.32
C ILE A 37 22.37 3.14 18.95
N ASN A 38 21.75 3.77 17.97
CA ASN A 38 22.30 3.91 16.62
C ASN A 38 23.61 4.71 16.61
N ARG A 39 23.71 5.74 17.47
CA ARG A 39 24.90 6.61 17.60
C ARG A 39 26.00 6.02 18.48
N SER A 40 25.68 5.03 19.31
CA SER A 40 26.60 4.46 20.30
C SER A 40 27.10 3.10 19.85
N ASN A 41 28.28 3.06 19.22
CA ASN A 41 28.96 1.80 18.86
C ASN A 41 29.02 0.81 20.03
N LYS A 42 29.22 1.33 21.26
CA LYS A 42 29.22 0.51 22.47
C LYS A 42 27.85 -0.13 22.72
N ALA A 43 26.76 0.64 22.61
CA ALA A 43 25.41 0.12 22.80
C ALA A 43 25.05 -0.91 21.72
N THR A 44 25.39 -0.64 20.46
CA THR A 44 25.17 -1.58 19.35
C THR A 44 25.92 -2.90 19.58
N VAL A 45 27.18 -2.85 20.00
CA VAL A 45 27.96 -4.07 20.27
C VAL A 45 27.39 -4.86 21.44
N ILE A 46 26.97 -4.21 22.52
CA ILE A 46 26.33 -4.88 23.65
C ILE A 46 25.02 -5.53 23.20
N LEU A 47 24.17 -4.81 22.47
CA LEU A 47 22.89 -5.30 21.96
C LEU A 47 23.07 -6.55 21.09
N ARG A 48 24.08 -6.58 20.21
CA ARG A 48 24.39 -7.74 19.38
C ARG A 48 24.89 -8.92 20.22
N ARG A 49 25.79 -8.67 21.18
CA ARG A 49 26.29 -9.72 22.09
C ARG A 49 25.14 -10.37 22.89
N LEU A 50 24.23 -9.58 23.45
CA LEU A 50 23.07 -10.10 24.19
C LEU A 50 22.21 -11.05 23.34
N GLN A 51 22.11 -10.79 22.04
CA GLN A 51 21.40 -11.67 21.09
C GLN A 51 22.21 -12.91 20.71
N ASP A 52 23.54 -12.80 20.59
CA ASP A 52 24.40 -13.94 20.26
C ASP A 52 24.50 -14.94 21.43
N ASP A 53 24.46 -14.43 22.66
CA ASP A 53 24.48 -15.24 23.88
C ASP A 53 23.12 -15.90 24.19
N ASP A 54 22.07 -15.60 23.42
CA ASP A 54 20.71 -16.14 23.61
C ASP A 54 20.46 -17.41 22.78
N PRO A 55 20.41 -18.61 23.39
CA PRO A 55 20.17 -19.85 22.68
C PRO A 55 18.73 -19.98 22.17
N ASP A 56 17.78 -19.24 22.76
CA ASP A 56 16.34 -19.34 22.45
C ASP A 56 15.89 -18.39 21.32
N LYS A 57 16.84 -17.65 20.73
CA LYS A 57 16.57 -16.69 19.66
C LYS A 57 16.03 -17.36 18.40
N ASN A 58 14.87 -16.89 17.91
CA ASN A 58 14.15 -17.48 16.78
C ASN A 58 14.52 -16.89 15.39
N TYR A 59 15.65 -16.21 15.26
CA TYR A 59 16.13 -15.62 14.01
C TYR A 59 17.65 -15.77 13.86
N PRO A 60 18.16 -15.88 12.61
CA PRO A 60 19.58 -16.01 12.36
C PRO A 60 20.33 -14.70 12.62
N GLY A 61 21.55 -14.81 13.16
CA GLY A 61 22.43 -13.67 13.40
C GLY A 61 21.89 -12.67 14.43
N THR A 62 22.24 -11.40 14.29
CA THR A 62 21.79 -10.32 15.19
C THR A 62 21.02 -9.27 14.42
N LEU A 63 20.02 -8.68 15.06
CA LEU A 63 19.22 -7.59 14.55
C LEU A 63 19.63 -6.29 15.24
N ASP A 64 19.84 -5.24 14.43
CA ASP A 64 19.99 -3.88 14.94
C ASP A 64 18.62 -3.20 15.12
N VAL A 65 18.61 -2.10 15.88
CA VAL A 65 17.44 -1.20 15.96
C VAL A 65 17.18 -0.55 14.60
N VAL A 66 15.91 -0.25 14.31
CA VAL A 66 15.50 0.46 13.09
C VAL A 66 15.17 1.89 13.49
N LEU A 67 15.93 2.85 12.96
CA LEU A 67 15.63 4.27 13.13
C LEU A 67 14.51 4.67 12.17
N ASP A 68 13.53 5.41 12.67
CA ASP A 68 12.46 5.97 11.84
C ASP A 68 13.01 7.08 10.92
N ASN A 69 12.23 7.43 9.91
CA ASN A 69 12.64 8.38 8.88
C ASN A 69 11.40 9.09 8.35
N CYS A 70 11.42 10.43 8.37
CA CYS A 70 10.33 11.27 7.88
C CYS A 70 10.00 11.05 6.41
N THR A 71 10.95 10.62 5.58
CA THR A 71 10.76 10.41 4.13
C THR A 71 10.36 8.98 3.76
N ARG A 72 10.28 8.04 4.71
CA ARG A 72 9.88 6.65 4.45
C ARG A 72 8.55 6.35 5.10
N TRP A 73 7.60 5.88 4.32
CA TRP A 73 6.28 5.51 4.82
C TRP A 73 6.36 4.40 5.86
N LEU A 74 5.56 4.52 6.92
CA LEU A 74 5.48 3.57 8.04
C LEU A 74 6.82 3.31 8.75
N SER A 75 7.80 4.20 8.63
CA SER A 75 9.10 4.05 9.29
C SER A 75 8.99 3.87 10.81
N GLN A 76 8.08 4.62 11.45
CA GLN A 76 7.78 4.48 12.88
C GLN A 76 7.17 3.11 13.23
N TYR A 77 6.30 2.56 12.38
CA TYR A 77 5.78 1.20 12.56
C TYR A 77 6.91 0.17 12.55
N TYR A 78 7.83 0.26 11.59
CA TYR A 78 8.98 -0.65 11.51
C TYR A 78 9.95 -0.48 12.68
N MET A 79 10.14 0.73 13.19
CA MET A 79 10.89 0.99 14.42
C MET A 79 10.23 0.29 15.62
N ILE A 80 8.92 0.45 15.79
CA ILE A 80 8.15 -0.15 16.88
C ILE A 80 8.20 -1.68 16.81
N GLU A 81 7.88 -2.27 15.65
CA GLU A 81 7.94 -3.73 15.44
C GLU A 81 9.33 -4.30 15.76
N ARG A 82 10.40 -3.63 15.30
CA ARG A 82 11.76 -4.04 15.62
C ARG A 82 12.04 -3.94 17.11
N ALA A 83 11.60 -2.86 17.77
CA ALA A 83 11.81 -2.65 19.19
C ALA A 83 11.07 -3.69 20.04
N ILE A 84 9.82 -4.01 19.71
CA ILE A 84 9.04 -5.06 20.38
C ILE A 84 9.75 -6.40 20.24
N LYS A 85 10.23 -6.75 19.04
CA LYS A 85 11.01 -7.98 18.81
C LYS A 85 12.31 -8.03 19.63
N LEU A 86 12.91 -6.87 19.91
CA LEU A 86 14.15 -6.74 20.66
C LEU A 86 13.94 -6.38 22.14
N ARG A 87 12.70 -6.29 22.63
CA ARG A 87 12.35 -5.71 23.92
C ARG A 87 13.22 -6.21 25.06
N ARG A 88 13.33 -7.54 25.23
CA ARG A 88 14.14 -8.18 26.28
C ARG A 88 15.59 -7.69 26.27
N TYR A 89 16.22 -7.63 25.09
CA TYR A 89 17.61 -7.22 24.96
C TYR A 89 17.80 -5.71 25.12
N LEU A 90 16.78 -4.91 24.75
CA LEU A 90 16.79 -3.47 24.95
C LEU A 90 16.71 -3.12 26.44
N GLU A 91 15.82 -3.77 27.18
CA GLU A 91 15.71 -3.62 28.64
C GLU A 91 17.03 -4.01 29.33
N GLU A 92 17.61 -5.14 28.96
CA GLU A 92 18.90 -5.59 29.52
C GLU A 92 20.07 -4.66 29.14
N LEU A 93 20.11 -4.14 27.92
CA LEU A 93 21.09 -3.14 27.50
C LEU A 93 21.01 -1.86 28.34
N VAL A 94 19.79 -1.37 28.58
CA VAL A 94 19.53 -0.19 29.41
C VAL A 94 20.04 -0.43 30.83
N ASP A 95 19.69 -1.57 31.43
CA ASP A 95 20.13 -1.94 32.77
C ASP A 95 21.66 -2.04 32.89
N ILE A 96 22.32 -2.73 31.97
CA ILE A 96 23.79 -2.83 31.92
C ILE A 96 24.41 -1.43 31.85
N THR A 97 23.84 -0.55 31.04
CA THR A 97 24.36 0.81 30.82
C THR A 97 24.22 1.67 32.08
N ILE A 98 23.03 1.67 32.71
CA ILE A 98 22.76 2.40 33.95
C ILE A 98 23.65 1.89 35.08
N GLN A 99 23.74 0.57 35.28
CA GLN A 99 24.58 -0.02 36.31
C GLN A 99 26.07 0.31 36.13
N THR A 100 26.55 0.27 34.88
CA THR A 100 27.94 0.61 34.56
C THR A 100 28.23 2.08 34.86
N ASN A 101 27.32 2.99 34.52
CA ASN A 101 27.46 4.42 34.82
C ASN A 101 27.46 4.68 36.33
N ARG A 102 26.53 4.06 37.08
CA ARG A 102 26.47 4.14 38.56
C ARG A 102 27.77 3.65 39.23
N LYS A 103 28.37 2.56 38.73
CA LYS A 103 29.67 2.05 39.22
C LYS A 103 30.81 3.05 38.96
N LEU A 104 30.85 3.63 37.75
CA LEU A 104 31.84 4.65 37.38
C LEU A 104 31.72 5.91 38.25
N ALA A 105 30.50 6.36 38.53
CA ALA A 105 30.23 7.52 39.38
C ALA A 105 30.73 7.31 40.82
N ARG A 106 30.52 6.12 41.41
CA ARG A 106 31.01 5.78 42.75
C ARG A 106 32.54 5.74 42.83
N SER A 107 33.21 5.34 41.75
CA SER A 107 34.69 5.23 41.69
C SER A 107 35.41 6.57 41.49
N ARG A 108 34.74 7.61 41.01
CA ARG A 108 35.34 8.92 40.65
C ARG A 108 35.21 10.01 41.73
N SER A 109 34.88 9.65 42.96
CA SER A 109 34.58 10.57 44.07
C SER A 109 35.72 11.51 44.53
N LYS A 110 36.84 11.66 43.79
CA LYS A 110 37.94 12.56 44.15
C LYS A 110 38.51 13.49 43.07
N VAL A 111 38.12 13.44 41.79
CA VAL A 111 38.68 14.39 40.78
C VAL A 111 37.61 14.81 39.75
N GLU A 112 37.42 16.13 39.67
CA GLU A 112 36.74 16.95 38.65
C GLU A 112 35.40 16.49 38.02
N LYS A 113 34.38 17.34 38.25
CA LYS A 113 33.00 17.26 37.75
C LYS A 113 32.89 17.51 36.24
N SER A 114 33.49 16.67 35.40
CA SER A 114 33.28 16.80 33.95
C SER A 114 33.04 15.43 33.27
N ARG A 115 31.82 15.28 32.72
CA ARG A 115 31.41 14.37 31.64
C ARG A 115 31.26 12.87 31.92
N SER A 116 30.47 12.46 32.91
CA SER A 116 29.75 11.17 32.78
C SER A 116 28.32 11.30 33.24
N SER A 117 27.57 12.23 32.65
CA SER A 117 26.12 12.18 32.74
C SER A 117 25.65 10.93 31.99
N LEU A 118 24.67 10.25 32.58
CA LEU A 118 23.91 9.22 31.89
C LEU A 118 23.29 9.85 30.63
N PRO A 119 23.16 9.12 29.51
CA PRO A 119 22.42 9.62 28.35
C PRO A 119 21.00 10.03 28.76
N SER A 120 20.49 11.15 28.27
CA SER A 120 19.20 11.71 28.68
C SER A 120 18.02 10.74 28.47
N CYS A 121 18.06 9.92 27.41
CA CYS A 121 17.07 8.87 27.17
C CYS A 121 17.05 7.75 28.23
N LEU A 122 18.08 7.66 29.08
CA LEU A 122 18.20 6.66 30.13
C LEU A 122 17.96 7.26 31.54
N GLU A 123 17.61 8.55 31.62
CA GLU A 123 17.13 9.15 32.87
C GLU A 123 15.78 8.57 33.26
N ASP A 124 15.49 8.50 34.57
CA ASP A 124 14.35 7.75 35.11
C ASP A 124 13.00 8.16 34.49
N ASP A 125 12.80 9.45 34.17
CA ASP A 125 11.57 9.98 33.56
C ASP A 125 11.41 9.58 32.07
N ASN A 126 12.50 9.22 31.41
CA ASN A 126 12.56 8.91 29.98
C ASN A 126 12.61 7.40 29.68
N LEU A 127 12.68 6.57 30.72
CA LEU A 127 12.66 5.12 30.56
C LEU A 127 11.29 4.65 30.03
N LEU A 128 11.35 3.63 29.17
CA LEU A 128 10.18 2.89 28.72
C LEU A 128 9.74 1.95 29.84
N ILE A 129 8.56 2.23 30.41
CA ILE A 129 7.92 1.37 31.41
C ILE A 129 7.00 0.34 30.75
N ASP A 130 6.49 -0.63 31.52
CA ASP A 130 5.58 -1.66 30.98
C ASP A 130 4.35 -1.07 30.27
N ALA A 131 3.77 0.02 30.82
CA ALA A 131 2.66 0.73 30.19
C ALA A 131 3.05 1.36 28.84
N ASP A 132 4.29 1.85 28.69
CA ASP A 132 4.79 2.37 27.42
C ASP A 132 4.87 1.25 26.38
N TRP A 133 5.38 0.07 26.77
CA TRP A 133 5.44 -1.09 25.89
C TRP A 133 4.07 -1.62 25.49
N GLU A 134 3.09 -1.64 26.39
CA GLU A 134 1.70 -1.98 26.07
C GLU A 134 1.07 -1.00 25.07
N ALA A 135 1.37 0.30 25.21
CA ALA A 135 0.92 1.31 24.26
C ALA A 135 1.59 1.14 22.89
N LEU A 136 2.90 0.85 22.86
CA LEU A 136 3.66 0.57 21.64
C LEU A 136 3.13 -0.66 20.89
N ASP A 137 2.85 -1.75 21.61
CA ASP A 137 2.24 -2.96 21.03
C ASP A 137 0.87 -2.66 20.42
N TRP A 138 0.03 -1.89 21.13
CA TRP A 138 -1.27 -1.48 20.62
C TRP A 138 -1.17 -0.58 19.37
N PHE A 139 -0.25 0.39 19.37
CA PHE A 139 0.01 1.19 18.17
C PHE A 139 0.54 0.32 17.01
N SER A 140 1.40 -0.66 17.29
CA SER A 140 1.88 -1.59 16.26
C SER A 140 0.72 -2.35 15.61
N ASN A 141 -0.19 -2.89 16.42
CA ASN A 141 -1.37 -3.61 15.94
C ASN A 141 -2.28 -2.75 15.04
N ILE A 142 -2.44 -1.47 15.35
CA ILE A 142 -3.20 -0.53 14.51
C ILE A 142 -2.44 -0.25 13.21
N LEU A 143 -1.16 0.09 13.30
CA LEU A 143 -0.32 0.42 12.16
C LEU A 143 -0.07 -0.78 11.23
N ALA A 144 -0.15 -2.01 11.74
CA ALA A 144 -0.13 -3.23 10.92
C ALA A 144 -1.29 -3.28 9.92
N MET A 145 -2.45 -2.71 10.26
CA MET A 145 -3.59 -2.59 9.33
C MET A 145 -3.28 -1.60 8.21
N PHE A 146 -2.61 -0.48 8.53
CA PHE A 146 -2.10 0.47 7.53
C PHE A 146 -1.05 -0.17 6.63
N ASN A 147 -0.14 -0.95 7.22
CA ASN A 147 0.87 -1.68 6.47
C ASN A 147 0.25 -2.70 5.50
N SER A 148 -0.80 -3.39 5.93
CA SER A 148 -1.53 -4.34 5.07
C SER A 148 -2.17 -3.65 3.86
N CYS A 149 -2.78 -2.48 4.07
CA CYS A 149 -3.31 -1.66 2.96
C CYS A 149 -2.19 -1.14 2.06
N LEU A 150 -1.08 -0.66 2.63
CA LEU A 150 0.05 -0.14 1.88
C LEU A 150 0.62 -1.22 0.94
N LEU A 151 0.99 -2.38 1.50
CA LEU A 151 1.53 -3.51 0.75
C LEU A 151 0.58 -3.97 -0.37
N ARG A 152 -0.72 -3.90 -0.12
CA ARG A 152 -1.73 -4.25 -1.13
C ARG A 152 -1.79 -3.23 -2.26
N LEU A 153 -1.85 -1.94 -1.93
CA LEU A 153 -2.03 -0.85 -2.90
C LEU A 153 -0.75 -0.50 -3.67
N GLU A 154 0.43 -0.81 -3.12
CA GLU A 154 1.70 -0.71 -3.84
C GLU A 154 1.93 -1.88 -4.80
N GLY A 155 1.00 -2.85 -4.89
CA GLY A 155 1.12 -4.01 -5.76
C GLY A 155 1.19 -3.65 -7.24
N ASP A 156 1.95 -4.43 -8.02
CA ASP A 156 2.20 -4.21 -9.45
C ASP A 156 1.50 -5.24 -10.35
N CYS A 157 0.58 -6.02 -9.79
CA CYS A 157 -0.08 -7.15 -10.46
C CYS A 157 0.91 -8.22 -10.97
N GLN A 158 2.19 -8.19 -10.55
CA GLN A 158 3.14 -9.24 -10.91
C GLN A 158 2.96 -10.44 -9.99
N VAL A 159 2.81 -11.61 -10.58
CA VAL A 159 2.80 -12.89 -9.84
C VAL A 159 4.21 -13.14 -9.32
N ARG A 160 4.38 -13.22 -7.99
CA ARG A 160 5.66 -13.56 -7.37
C ARG A 160 5.54 -14.89 -6.63
N LEU A 161 6.44 -15.82 -6.93
CA LEU A 161 6.57 -17.08 -6.20
C LEU A 161 7.28 -16.81 -4.87
N ARG A 162 6.56 -16.91 -3.76
CA ARG A 162 7.12 -16.86 -2.39
C ARG A 162 7.11 -18.28 -1.79
N LYS A 163 7.80 -18.48 -0.66
CA LYS A 163 7.83 -19.77 0.08
C LYS A 163 6.43 -20.32 0.46
N GLY A 164 5.36 -19.54 0.30
CA GLY A 164 3.96 -19.94 0.52
C GLY A 164 3.10 -20.09 -0.76
N GLY A 165 3.68 -20.02 -1.95
CA GLY A 165 2.97 -20.13 -3.23
C GLY A 165 3.13 -18.91 -4.14
N ALA A 166 2.40 -18.93 -5.26
CA ALA A 166 2.29 -17.79 -6.16
C ALA A 166 1.30 -16.78 -5.57
N GLU A 167 1.78 -15.57 -5.26
CA GLU A 167 0.94 -14.48 -4.78
C GLU A 167 1.05 -13.31 -5.77
N ALA A 168 -0.07 -12.93 -6.38
CA ALA A 168 -0.19 -11.68 -7.11
C ALA A 168 -0.88 -10.66 -6.20
N GLN A 169 -0.17 -9.57 -5.92
CA GLN A 169 -0.76 -8.43 -5.22
C GLN A 169 -1.13 -7.38 -6.27
N CYS A 170 -2.44 -7.19 -6.49
CA CYS A 170 -2.93 -6.19 -7.42
C CYS A 170 -3.11 -4.86 -6.69
N GLY A 171 -2.29 -3.85 -7.01
CA GLY A 171 -2.39 -2.48 -6.49
C GLY A 171 -3.34 -1.63 -7.32
N MET A 172 -4.55 -2.15 -7.52
CA MET A 172 -5.53 -1.54 -8.44
C MET A 172 -6.29 -0.42 -7.74
N VAL A 173 -6.56 0.65 -8.48
CA VAL A 173 -7.20 1.87 -7.94
C VAL A 173 -8.60 1.62 -7.34
N TRP A 174 -9.32 0.58 -7.78
CA TRP A 174 -10.63 0.21 -7.22
C TRP A 174 -10.57 -0.19 -5.72
N GLN A 175 -9.40 -0.58 -5.21
CA GLN A 175 -9.24 -0.95 -3.80
C GLN A 175 -9.02 0.25 -2.88
N VAL A 176 -8.80 1.46 -3.42
CA VAL A 176 -8.45 2.65 -2.63
C VAL A 176 -9.60 3.04 -1.70
N ALA A 177 -10.82 3.18 -2.22
CA ALA A 177 -11.99 3.53 -1.39
C ALA A 177 -12.26 2.48 -0.29
N ILE A 178 -12.04 1.20 -0.62
CA ILE A 178 -12.15 0.08 0.33
C ILE A 178 -11.11 0.21 1.44
N ALA A 179 -9.86 0.53 1.10
CA ALA A 179 -8.79 0.73 2.06
C ALA A 179 -9.11 1.88 3.04
N TYR A 180 -9.66 3.00 2.55
CA TYR A 180 -10.07 4.10 3.42
C TYR A 180 -11.16 3.69 4.42
N GLU A 181 -12.22 3.01 3.96
CA GLU A 181 -13.29 2.53 4.85
C GLU A 181 -12.78 1.50 5.87
N PHE A 182 -11.88 0.60 5.46
CA PHE A 182 -11.24 -0.37 6.35
C PHE A 182 -10.39 0.33 7.43
N LEU A 183 -9.57 1.32 7.05
CA LEU A 183 -8.70 2.04 7.98
C LEU A 183 -9.49 2.97 8.91
N LEU A 184 -10.53 3.65 8.42
CA LEU A 184 -11.44 4.45 9.24
C LEU A 184 -12.15 3.59 10.28
N SER A 185 -12.70 2.44 9.85
CA SER A 185 -13.32 1.46 10.75
C SER A 185 -12.34 0.94 11.80
N THR A 186 -11.08 0.73 11.41
CA THR A 186 -10.01 0.32 12.33
C THR A 186 -9.76 1.38 13.40
N LEU A 187 -9.67 2.66 13.02
CA LEU A 187 -9.48 3.76 13.96
C LEU A 187 -10.69 4.00 14.86
N GLU A 188 -11.91 3.81 14.34
CA GLU A 188 -13.14 3.90 15.13
C GLU A 188 -13.20 2.82 16.20
N ARG A 189 -12.83 1.58 15.86
CA ARG A 189 -12.66 0.50 16.84
C ARG A 189 -11.55 0.82 17.84
N ALA A 190 -10.39 1.28 17.39
CA ALA A 190 -9.29 1.68 18.27
C ALA A 190 -9.71 2.78 19.26
N LYS A 191 -10.55 3.72 18.84
CA LYS A 191 -11.10 4.75 19.73
C LYS A 191 -11.99 4.18 20.83
N THR A 192 -12.77 3.14 20.53
CA THR A 192 -13.55 2.47 21.58
C THR A 192 -12.64 1.72 22.56
N GLU A 193 -11.59 1.06 22.06
CA GLU A 193 -10.60 0.36 22.89
C GLU A 193 -9.75 1.31 23.75
N SER A 194 -9.49 2.54 23.31
CA SER A 194 -8.70 3.51 24.06
C SER A 194 -9.40 4.01 25.33
N ALA A 195 -10.73 3.85 25.44
CA ALA A 195 -11.48 4.20 26.64
C ALA A 195 -11.12 3.32 27.84
N ASP A 196 -10.78 2.07 27.60
CA ASP A 196 -10.51 1.07 28.63
C ASP A 196 -9.02 0.96 29.01
N ARG A 197 -8.15 1.74 28.34
CA ARG A 197 -6.69 1.69 28.51
C ARG A 197 -6.16 2.74 29.49
N PRO A 198 -5.02 2.48 30.16
CA PRO A 198 -4.27 3.52 30.88
C PRO A 198 -3.98 4.72 29.97
N GLU A 199 -3.93 5.92 30.53
CA GLU A 199 -3.70 7.17 29.77
C GLU A 199 -4.69 7.41 28.61
N SER A 200 -5.94 6.99 28.80
CA SER A 200 -7.02 7.07 27.80
C SER A 200 -7.12 8.42 27.07
N SER A 201 -6.87 9.54 27.76
CA SER A 201 -6.90 10.88 27.15
C SER A 201 -5.85 11.07 26.04
N TYR A 202 -4.61 10.65 26.27
CA TYR A 202 -3.51 10.76 25.29
C TYR A 202 -3.75 9.82 24.09
N LEU A 203 -4.04 8.55 24.36
CA LEU A 203 -4.31 7.55 23.32
C LEU A 203 -5.50 7.97 22.44
N SER A 204 -6.59 8.43 23.06
CA SER A 204 -7.77 8.90 22.34
C SER A 204 -7.47 10.13 21.49
N ALA A 205 -6.63 11.05 21.97
CA ALA A 205 -6.19 12.21 21.18
C ALA A 205 -5.40 11.76 19.93
N CYS A 206 -4.45 10.84 20.07
CA CYS A 206 -3.70 10.28 18.95
C CYS A 206 -4.62 9.65 17.89
N ILE A 207 -5.59 8.83 18.31
CA ILE A 207 -6.54 8.20 17.38
C ILE A 207 -7.44 9.24 16.71
N ASN A 208 -7.88 10.27 17.44
CA ASN A 208 -8.66 11.36 16.85
C ASN A 208 -7.87 12.11 15.78
N SER A 209 -6.61 12.44 16.04
CA SER A 209 -5.74 13.10 15.06
C SER A 209 -5.49 12.21 13.84
N ALA A 210 -5.27 10.91 14.04
CA ALA A 210 -5.11 9.95 12.95
C ALA A 210 -6.39 9.86 12.09
N TRP A 211 -7.56 9.74 12.72
CA TRP A 211 -8.85 9.66 12.03
C TRP A 211 -9.13 10.96 11.26
N ALA A 212 -8.91 12.12 11.87
CA ALA A 212 -9.12 13.41 11.23
C ALA A 212 -8.20 13.59 10.01
N LYS A 213 -6.93 13.17 10.11
CA LYS A 213 -5.99 13.20 8.98
C LYS A 213 -6.40 12.24 7.88
N LEU A 214 -6.81 11.02 8.22
CA LEU A 214 -7.28 10.04 7.24
C LEU A 214 -8.55 10.52 6.53
N ASN A 215 -9.53 11.03 7.27
CA ASN A 215 -10.77 11.57 6.73
C ASN A 215 -10.53 12.80 5.84
N LYS A 216 -9.57 13.68 6.18
CA LYS A 216 -9.17 14.80 5.32
C LYS A 216 -8.74 14.35 3.92
N TYR A 217 -7.99 13.24 3.82
CA TYR A 217 -7.60 12.69 2.51
C TYR A 217 -8.72 11.88 1.88
N TYR A 218 -9.57 11.25 2.69
CA TYR A 218 -10.71 10.53 2.18
C TYR A 218 -11.69 11.45 1.44
N THR A 219 -11.93 12.65 1.98
CA THR A 219 -12.76 13.66 1.30
C THR A 219 -12.17 14.15 -0.03
N LYS A 220 -10.88 13.92 -0.30
CA LYS A 220 -10.27 14.25 -1.59
C LYS A 220 -10.57 13.23 -2.69
N LEU A 221 -11.07 12.04 -2.35
CA LEU A 221 -11.50 11.10 -3.39
C LEU A 221 -12.62 11.70 -4.24
N ASP A 222 -13.37 12.65 -3.70
CA ASP A 222 -14.39 13.43 -4.40
C ASP A 222 -13.85 14.41 -5.44
N GLU A 223 -12.55 14.70 -5.45
CA GLU A 223 -11.93 15.64 -6.40
C GLU A 223 -11.73 15.00 -7.79
N THR A 224 -11.88 13.67 -7.91
CA THR A 224 -11.70 12.95 -9.16
C THR A 224 -12.68 11.79 -9.29
N PRO A 225 -13.25 11.54 -10.48
CA PRO A 225 -14.15 10.39 -10.69
C PRO A 225 -13.43 9.04 -10.58
N ILE A 226 -12.11 9.00 -10.75
CA ILE A 226 -11.32 7.76 -10.95
C ILE A 226 -11.58 6.71 -9.87
N TYR A 227 -11.57 7.09 -8.58
CA TYR A 227 -11.70 6.13 -7.48
C TYR A 227 -13.08 5.46 -7.43
N TYR A 228 -14.15 6.24 -7.60
CA TYR A 228 -15.52 5.72 -7.62
C TYR A 228 -15.79 4.94 -8.89
N THR A 229 -15.36 5.47 -10.05
CA THR A 229 -15.47 4.80 -11.34
C THR A 229 -14.79 3.44 -11.33
N ALA A 230 -13.54 3.35 -10.84
CA ALA A 230 -12.83 2.08 -10.74
C ALA A 230 -13.56 1.06 -9.88
N THR A 231 -14.12 1.51 -8.75
CA THR A 231 -14.88 0.66 -7.83
C THR A 231 -16.15 0.12 -8.50
N VAL A 232 -16.89 0.99 -9.20
CA VAL A 232 -18.12 0.60 -9.90
C VAL A 232 -17.84 -0.26 -11.13
N LEU A 233 -16.73 -0.05 -11.84
CA LEU A 233 -16.35 -0.88 -12.98
C LEU A 233 -15.81 -2.26 -12.57
N HIS A 234 -15.68 -2.55 -11.28
CA HIS A 234 -15.33 -3.90 -10.83
C HIS A 234 -16.53 -4.86 -11.01
N PRO A 235 -16.41 -5.91 -11.85
CA PRO A 235 -17.56 -6.76 -12.25
C PRO A 235 -18.22 -7.50 -11.08
N GLY A 236 -17.43 -7.96 -10.10
CA GLY A 236 -17.94 -8.67 -8.93
C GLY A 236 -18.47 -7.79 -7.78
N ILE A 237 -18.39 -6.45 -7.91
CA ILE A 237 -18.74 -5.51 -6.82
C ILE A 237 -19.73 -4.46 -7.30
N GLN A 238 -19.43 -3.79 -8.41
CA GLN A 238 -20.25 -2.69 -8.95
C GLN A 238 -20.65 -1.68 -7.85
N TRP A 239 -21.93 -1.30 -7.82
CA TRP A 239 -22.50 -0.41 -6.81
C TRP A 239 -22.62 -1.04 -5.42
N ALA A 240 -22.51 -2.36 -5.26
CA ALA A 240 -22.80 -3.03 -4.00
C ALA A 240 -21.89 -2.57 -2.86
N PHE A 241 -20.61 -2.30 -3.15
CA PHE A 241 -19.69 -1.76 -2.14
C PHE A 241 -20.09 -0.34 -1.74
N LEU A 242 -20.26 0.58 -2.69
CA LEU A 242 -20.57 1.98 -2.38
C LEU A 242 -21.89 2.11 -1.64
N THR A 243 -22.93 1.39 -2.08
CA THR A 243 -24.23 1.38 -1.39
C THR A 243 -24.12 0.86 0.05
N ARG A 244 -23.25 -0.13 0.30
CA ARG A 244 -23.03 -0.67 1.64
C ARG A 244 -22.16 0.24 2.50
N ALA A 245 -21.03 0.70 1.98
CA ALA A 245 -20.07 1.54 2.69
C ALA A 245 -20.67 2.92 3.02
N TYR A 246 -21.49 3.46 2.11
CA TYR A 246 -22.10 4.78 2.25
C TYR A 246 -23.55 4.69 2.74
N SER A 247 -23.94 3.58 3.38
CA SER A 247 -25.25 3.46 3.99
C SER A 247 -25.48 4.59 5.00
N GLY A 248 -26.55 5.36 4.83
CA GLY A 248 -26.84 6.55 5.64
C GLY A 248 -26.14 7.84 5.20
N ARG A 249 -25.37 7.81 4.10
CA ARG A 249 -24.72 8.96 3.45
C ARG A 249 -25.17 9.06 2.00
N GLU A 250 -26.48 9.19 1.77
CA GLU A 250 -27.08 9.19 0.42
C GLU A 250 -26.45 10.25 -0.51
N GLY A 251 -26.18 11.45 0.00
CA GLY A 251 -25.51 12.50 -0.78
C GLY A 251 -24.11 12.14 -1.28
N TRP A 252 -23.40 11.19 -0.64
CA TRP A 252 -22.11 10.69 -1.12
C TRP A 252 -22.30 9.75 -2.31
N ILE A 253 -23.34 8.91 -2.28
CA ILE A 253 -23.70 8.02 -3.39
C ILE A 253 -24.14 8.86 -4.59
N ASP A 254 -24.96 9.89 -4.36
CA ASP A 254 -25.40 10.80 -5.43
C ASP A 254 -24.24 11.54 -6.08
N LYS A 255 -23.28 12.00 -5.28
CA LYS A 255 -22.06 12.64 -5.77
C LYS A 255 -21.20 11.68 -6.59
N ALA A 256 -21.01 10.44 -6.11
CA ALA A 256 -20.29 9.42 -6.86
C ALA A 256 -20.98 9.09 -8.19
N ARG A 257 -22.31 8.98 -8.19
CA ARG A 257 -23.12 8.77 -9.41
C ARG A 257 -22.96 9.93 -10.39
N TYR A 258 -23.04 11.16 -9.90
CA TYR A 258 -22.81 12.35 -10.72
C TYR A 258 -21.43 12.33 -11.37
N LEU A 259 -20.36 12.11 -10.58
CA LEU A 259 -18.99 12.07 -11.10
C LEU A 259 -18.77 10.98 -12.17
N ILE A 260 -19.30 9.78 -11.94
CA ILE A 260 -19.17 8.66 -12.89
C ILE A 260 -19.97 8.94 -14.17
N GLN A 261 -21.20 9.46 -14.02
CA GLN A 261 -22.05 9.77 -15.16
C GLN A 261 -21.44 10.89 -16.00
N THR A 262 -20.99 11.98 -15.38
CA THR A 262 -20.31 13.07 -16.10
C THR A 262 -19.09 12.56 -16.86
N LEU A 263 -18.24 11.72 -16.25
CA LEU A 263 -17.09 11.12 -16.93
C LEU A 263 -17.52 10.28 -18.15
N TRP A 264 -18.56 9.45 -18.00
CA TRP A 264 -19.07 8.63 -19.09
C TRP A 264 -19.60 9.50 -20.25
N GLU A 265 -20.43 10.50 -19.93
CA GLU A 265 -21.10 11.37 -20.90
C GLU A 265 -20.13 12.26 -21.69
N GLU A 266 -19.14 12.83 -21.01
CA GLU A 266 -18.23 13.80 -21.61
C GLU A 266 -17.09 13.13 -22.39
N GLU A 267 -16.58 11.97 -21.94
CA GLU A 267 -15.33 11.41 -22.45
C GLU A 267 -15.50 10.08 -23.21
N TYR A 268 -16.56 9.29 -22.95
CA TYR A 268 -16.63 7.89 -23.45
C TYR A 268 -17.88 7.54 -24.25
N ARG A 269 -19.06 8.10 -23.94
CA ARG A 269 -20.35 7.74 -24.54
C ARG A 269 -20.34 7.81 -26.06
N ASP A 270 -19.78 8.88 -26.61
CA ASP A 270 -19.80 9.16 -28.05
C ASP A 270 -18.50 8.76 -28.76
N LEU A 271 -17.60 8.04 -28.08
CA LEU A 271 -16.38 7.56 -28.72
C LEU A 271 -16.72 6.56 -29.85
N PRO A 272 -15.95 6.59 -30.95
CA PRO A 272 -16.06 5.55 -31.96
C PRO A 272 -15.73 4.21 -31.29
N ALA A 273 -16.56 3.20 -31.51
CA ALA A 273 -16.35 1.89 -30.94
C ALA A 273 -15.08 1.26 -31.55
N GLN A 274 -13.96 1.41 -30.85
CA GLN A 274 -12.64 1.01 -31.32
C GLN A 274 -12.53 -0.49 -31.60
N TRP A 275 -13.37 -1.28 -30.93
CA TRP A 275 -13.40 -2.74 -31.03
C TRP A 275 -14.69 -3.27 -31.63
N GLU A 276 -15.48 -2.44 -32.32
CA GLU A 276 -16.51 -2.98 -33.19
C GLU A 276 -15.86 -3.95 -34.18
N ILE A 277 -16.38 -5.17 -34.23
CA ILE A 277 -16.06 -6.07 -35.34
C ILE A 277 -16.67 -5.40 -36.56
N ALA A 278 -15.87 -4.60 -37.25
CA ALA A 278 -16.18 -4.30 -38.63
C ALA A 278 -16.22 -5.66 -39.32
N ASP A 279 -17.40 -6.08 -39.78
CA ASP A 279 -17.57 -7.31 -40.55
C ASP A 279 -16.49 -7.46 -41.63
N SER A 280 -15.92 -6.33 -42.09
CA SER A 280 -14.86 -6.19 -43.09
C SER A 280 -13.50 -6.78 -42.74
N ASN A 281 -13.20 -7.08 -41.46
CA ASN A 281 -11.88 -7.58 -41.05
C ASN A 281 -11.81 -9.09 -40.76
N LEU A 282 -12.93 -9.82 -40.91
CA LEU A 282 -12.89 -11.28 -40.97
C LEU A 282 -12.22 -11.71 -42.29
N PRO A 283 -11.31 -12.70 -42.29
CA PRO A 283 -10.77 -13.26 -43.52
C PRO A 283 -11.93 -13.62 -44.46
N VAL A 284 -11.79 -13.34 -45.76
CA VAL A 284 -12.82 -13.67 -46.77
C VAL A 284 -13.26 -15.14 -46.69
N ALA A 285 -12.37 -16.02 -46.21
CA ALA A 285 -12.66 -17.43 -45.92
C ALA A 285 -13.73 -17.68 -44.84
N VAL A 286 -13.95 -16.76 -43.89
CA VAL A 286 -15.03 -16.87 -42.88
C VAL A 286 -16.36 -16.35 -43.43
N ARG A 287 -16.31 -15.36 -44.34
CA ARG A 287 -17.50 -14.84 -45.06
C ARG A 287 -17.99 -15.79 -46.14
N ALA A 288 -17.09 -16.59 -46.71
CA ALA A 288 -17.43 -17.68 -47.62
C ALA A 288 -17.83 -18.93 -46.82
N ARG A 289 -18.88 -18.85 -45.99
CA ARG A 289 -19.64 -20.07 -45.71
C ARG A 289 -20.32 -20.45 -47.03
N GLU A 290 -19.96 -21.61 -47.58
CA GLU A 290 -20.75 -22.20 -48.66
C GLU A 290 -22.21 -22.25 -48.20
N TYR A 291 -23.12 -21.74 -49.04
CA TYR A 291 -24.54 -21.73 -48.74
C TYR A 291 -25.00 -23.16 -48.42
N ASN A 292 -25.33 -23.41 -47.15
CA ASN A 292 -25.89 -24.66 -46.68
C ASN A 292 -27.38 -24.45 -46.36
N PRO A 293 -28.30 -25.14 -47.06
CA PRO A 293 -29.73 -25.06 -46.78
C PRO A 293 -30.09 -25.42 -45.32
N PHE A 294 -29.27 -26.22 -44.65
CA PHE A 294 -29.45 -26.58 -43.24
C PHE A 294 -29.18 -25.40 -42.29
N ASP A 295 -28.13 -24.61 -42.56
CA ASP A 295 -27.79 -23.43 -41.74
C ASP A 295 -28.87 -22.35 -41.86
N SER A 296 -29.40 -22.14 -43.08
CA SER A 296 -30.52 -21.21 -43.32
C SER A 296 -31.80 -21.62 -42.59
N PHE A 297 -32.10 -22.92 -42.51
CA PHE A 297 -33.28 -23.43 -41.79
C PHE A 297 -33.07 -23.36 -40.27
N GLN A 298 -31.84 -23.57 -39.80
CA GLN A 298 -31.49 -23.43 -38.39
C GLN A 298 -31.56 -21.97 -37.94
N ASP A 299 -31.10 -21.02 -38.76
CA ASP A 299 -31.22 -19.58 -38.50
C ASP A 299 -32.69 -19.13 -38.52
N GLU A 300 -33.52 -19.69 -39.40
CA GLU A 300 -34.96 -19.42 -39.46
C GLU A 300 -35.72 -19.95 -38.21
N LEU A 301 -35.27 -21.07 -37.65
CA LEU A 301 -35.79 -21.64 -36.39
C LEU A 301 -35.24 -20.97 -35.12
N MET A 302 -34.01 -20.46 -35.17
CA MET A 302 -33.37 -19.73 -34.07
C MET A 302 -33.59 -18.21 -34.14
N SER A 303 -34.24 -17.72 -35.19
CA SER A 303 -34.70 -16.34 -35.31
C SER A 303 -35.81 -16.10 -34.28
N TYR A 304 -35.39 -15.78 -33.04
CA TYR A 304 -36.27 -15.21 -32.03
C TYR A 304 -36.97 -13.98 -32.63
N PRO A 305 -38.24 -13.71 -32.28
CA PRO A 305 -38.88 -12.46 -32.67
C PRO A 305 -38.02 -11.32 -32.15
N ASN A 306 -37.39 -10.58 -33.07
CA ASN A 306 -36.90 -9.23 -32.81
C ASN A 306 -38.13 -8.37 -32.47
N SER A 307 -38.56 -8.41 -31.23
CA SER A 307 -39.55 -7.50 -30.68
C SER A 307 -39.74 -7.76 -29.19
N GLU A 308 -38.95 -7.09 -28.37
CA GLU A 308 -39.52 -6.05 -27.51
C GLU A 308 -38.56 -4.86 -27.64
N GLU A 309 -39.11 -3.66 -27.72
CA GLU A 309 -38.36 -2.41 -27.77
C GLU A 309 -37.33 -2.39 -26.62
N GLU A 310 -36.07 -2.76 -26.89
CA GLU A 310 -34.99 -2.61 -25.92
C GLU A 310 -34.92 -1.10 -25.68
N SER A 311 -35.34 -0.68 -24.48
CA SER A 311 -35.33 0.71 -24.07
C SER A 311 -34.02 1.37 -24.46
N VAL A 312 -34.08 2.65 -24.80
CA VAL A 312 -32.99 3.59 -25.10
C VAL A 312 -32.02 3.73 -23.90
N ALA A 313 -31.53 2.63 -23.36
CA ALA A 313 -30.54 2.58 -22.31
C ALA A 313 -29.17 2.65 -22.97
N ASP A 314 -28.34 3.58 -22.51
CA ASP A 314 -26.99 3.68 -23.02
C ASP A 314 -26.17 2.43 -22.66
N GLU A 315 -25.03 2.23 -23.33
CA GLU A 315 -24.19 1.03 -23.16
C GLU A 315 -23.79 0.81 -21.70
N PHE A 316 -23.58 1.89 -20.95
CA PHE A 316 -23.21 1.86 -19.53
C PHE A 316 -24.37 1.40 -18.65
N GLU A 317 -25.58 1.94 -18.84
CA GLU A 317 -26.80 1.50 -18.16
C GLU A 317 -27.13 0.03 -18.47
N ARG A 318 -26.93 -0.39 -19.72
CA ARG A 318 -27.11 -1.80 -20.12
C ARG A 318 -26.16 -2.72 -19.37
N TRP A 319 -24.88 -2.36 -19.27
CA TRP A 319 -23.91 -3.14 -18.51
C TRP A 319 -24.24 -3.18 -17.03
N GLN A 320 -24.60 -2.03 -16.43
CA GLN A 320 -24.96 -1.95 -15.01
C GLN A 320 -26.17 -2.82 -14.65
N SER A 321 -27.11 -3.00 -15.59
CA SER A 321 -28.31 -3.83 -15.41
C SER A 321 -28.03 -5.33 -15.51
N THR A 322 -26.87 -5.72 -16.04
CA THR A 322 -26.47 -7.12 -16.19
C THR A 322 -26.09 -7.70 -14.82
N LYS A 323 -26.73 -8.82 -14.45
CA LYS A 323 -26.49 -9.46 -13.15
C LYS A 323 -25.01 -9.84 -12.98
N GLN A 324 -24.52 -9.62 -11.76
CA GLN A 324 -23.14 -9.92 -11.35
C GLN A 324 -22.75 -11.34 -11.75
N ASP A 325 -21.76 -11.45 -12.64
CA ASP A 325 -21.16 -12.73 -12.97
C ASP A 325 -20.40 -13.22 -11.73
N THR A 326 -21.03 -14.15 -11.03
CA THR A 326 -20.70 -14.52 -9.64
C THR A 326 -19.33 -15.22 -9.54
N PHE A 327 -18.74 -15.56 -10.69
CA PHE A 327 -17.46 -16.25 -10.83
C PHE A 327 -16.23 -15.32 -10.72
N SER A 328 -16.36 -14.00 -10.82
CA SER A 328 -15.19 -13.09 -10.90
C SER A 328 -14.64 -12.58 -9.57
N LYS A 329 -15.00 -13.17 -8.42
CA LYS A 329 -14.63 -12.59 -7.11
C LYS A 329 -13.13 -12.48 -6.85
N HIS A 330 -12.26 -13.12 -7.65
CA HIS A 330 -10.81 -12.98 -7.51
C HIS A 330 -10.00 -12.94 -8.83
N ASP A 331 -10.65 -12.80 -9.99
CA ASP A 331 -9.93 -12.69 -11.26
C ASP A 331 -9.84 -11.22 -11.69
N ASN A 332 -8.65 -10.79 -12.08
CA ASN A 332 -8.28 -9.42 -12.39
C ASN A 332 -9.38 -8.67 -13.22
N PRO A 333 -9.96 -7.57 -12.72
CA PRO A 333 -10.98 -6.80 -13.44
C PRO A 333 -10.60 -6.42 -14.88
N LEU A 334 -9.31 -6.21 -15.16
CA LEU A 334 -8.84 -5.91 -16.52
C LEU A 334 -9.02 -7.09 -17.48
N GLU A 335 -8.93 -8.33 -17.00
CA GLU A 335 -9.17 -9.53 -17.82
C GLU A 335 -10.64 -9.65 -18.22
N TYR A 336 -11.55 -9.36 -17.29
CA TYR A 336 -12.98 -9.29 -17.58
C TYR A 336 -13.28 -8.27 -18.67
N TRP A 337 -12.78 -7.04 -18.53
CA TRP A 337 -13.03 -5.98 -19.50
C TRP A 337 -12.34 -6.24 -20.84
N SER A 338 -11.17 -6.87 -20.83
CA SER A 338 -10.55 -7.38 -22.05
C SER A 338 -11.46 -8.38 -22.75
N ALA A 339 -12.06 -9.35 -22.05
CA ALA A 339 -12.97 -10.33 -22.65
C ALA A 339 -14.28 -9.70 -23.17
N LYS A 340 -14.81 -8.69 -22.45
CA LYS A 340 -16.07 -8.00 -22.78
C LYS A 340 -15.94 -6.84 -23.77
N ARG A 341 -14.73 -6.52 -24.25
CA ARG A 341 -14.45 -5.38 -25.14
C ARG A 341 -15.24 -5.36 -26.45
N PHE A 342 -15.72 -6.51 -26.92
CA PHE A 342 -16.52 -6.60 -28.15
C PHE A 342 -18.02 -6.42 -27.88
N GLU A 343 -18.47 -6.70 -26.65
CA GLU A 343 -19.88 -6.58 -26.23
C GLU A 343 -20.18 -5.18 -25.70
N TYR A 344 -19.22 -4.59 -24.96
CA TYR A 344 -19.29 -3.25 -24.41
C TYR A 344 -18.02 -2.45 -24.80
N PRO A 345 -17.86 -2.05 -26.07
CA PRO A 345 -16.63 -1.44 -26.55
C PRO A 345 -16.28 -0.12 -25.88
N ARG A 346 -17.24 0.75 -25.57
CA ARG A 346 -16.95 2.04 -24.91
C ARG A 346 -16.79 1.88 -23.40
N VAL A 347 -17.61 1.05 -22.77
CA VAL A 347 -17.48 0.81 -21.32
C VAL A 347 -16.19 0.05 -21.02
N ALA A 348 -15.79 -0.91 -21.86
CA ALA A 348 -14.49 -1.58 -21.72
C ALA A 348 -13.33 -0.61 -21.92
N LYS A 349 -13.46 0.39 -22.81
CA LYS A 349 -12.43 1.42 -23.00
C LYS A 349 -12.25 2.24 -21.73
N MET A 350 -13.36 2.76 -21.20
CA MET A 350 -13.40 3.47 -19.93
C MET A 350 -12.83 2.65 -18.78
N ALA A 351 -13.20 1.37 -18.71
CA ALA A 351 -12.73 0.49 -17.65
C ALA A 351 -11.24 0.18 -17.74
N ILE A 352 -10.70 -0.10 -18.94
CA ILE A 352 -9.28 -0.33 -19.13
C ILE A 352 -8.48 0.94 -18.79
N ASP A 353 -8.94 2.11 -19.25
CA ASP A 353 -8.27 3.39 -18.99
C ASP A 353 -8.25 3.72 -17.49
N VAL A 354 -9.37 3.52 -16.79
CA VAL A 354 -9.49 3.82 -15.35
C VAL A 354 -8.80 2.77 -14.49
N LEU A 355 -9.02 1.48 -14.73
CA LEU A 355 -8.48 0.39 -13.88
C LEU A 355 -6.98 0.18 -14.07
N SER A 356 -6.40 0.62 -15.19
CA SER A 356 -4.95 0.58 -15.41
C SER A 356 -4.19 1.69 -14.68
N VAL A 357 -4.88 2.69 -14.10
CA VAL A 357 -4.26 3.69 -13.25
C VAL A 357 -3.74 3.01 -11.97
N PRO A 358 -2.45 3.11 -11.65
CA PRO A 358 -1.91 2.53 -10.43
C PRO A 358 -2.44 3.30 -9.21
N ALA A 359 -2.77 2.57 -8.14
CA ALA A 359 -3.25 3.20 -6.90
C ALA A 359 -2.19 4.10 -6.23
N MET A 360 -0.91 3.79 -6.44
CA MET A 360 0.23 4.49 -5.82
C MET A 360 1.37 4.66 -6.82
N ALA A 361 2.22 5.66 -6.60
CA ALA A 361 3.43 5.89 -7.39
C ALA A 361 4.57 4.87 -7.11
N ALA A 362 4.26 3.71 -6.52
CA ALA A 362 5.23 2.69 -6.14
C ALA A 362 6.01 2.12 -7.34
N GLU A 363 5.39 2.03 -8.52
CA GLU A 363 6.09 1.66 -9.76
C GLU A 363 7.19 2.65 -10.12
N CYS A 364 6.93 3.96 -9.98
CA CYS A 364 7.93 4.99 -10.20
C CYS A 364 9.07 4.87 -9.19
N GLU A 365 8.76 4.62 -7.92
CA GLU A 365 9.78 4.39 -6.88
C GLU A 365 10.64 3.15 -7.15
N ARG A 366 10.02 2.04 -7.60
CA ARG A 366 10.74 0.83 -8.03
C ARG A 366 11.65 1.09 -9.22
N ALA A 367 11.19 1.89 -10.19
CA ALA A 367 11.99 2.31 -11.34
C ALA A 367 13.18 3.19 -10.91
N PHE A 368 12.97 4.15 -10.01
CA PHE A 368 14.03 5.02 -9.49
C PHE A 368 15.04 4.25 -8.63
N SER A 369 14.59 3.31 -7.79
CA SER A 369 15.48 2.45 -7.00
C SER A 369 16.37 1.59 -7.90
N SER A 370 15.79 1.02 -8.97
CA SER A 370 16.54 0.30 -10.00
C SER A 370 17.54 1.20 -10.73
N ALA A 371 17.13 2.42 -11.10
CA ALA A 371 18.02 3.40 -11.71
C ALA A 371 19.16 3.80 -10.77
N GLY A 372 18.89 3.97 -9.48
CA GLY A 372 19.90 4.25 -8.46
C GLY A 372 20.94 3.14 -8.31
N SER A 373 20.53 1.88 -8.47
CA SER A 373 21.48 0.75 -8.51
C SER A 373 22.39 0.81 -9.75
N MET A 374 21.89 1.35 -10.86
CA MET A 374 22.66 1.53 -12.09
C MET A 374 23.66 2.70 -11.97
N VAL A 375 23.25 3.77 -11.31
CA VAL A 375 24.05 4.98 -11.07
C VAL A 375 24.71 4.89 -9.69
N SER A 376 25.75 4.06 -9.58
CA SER A 376 26.53 3.99 -8.34
C SER A 376 27.38 5.26 -8.13
N PRO A 377 27.80 5.58 -6.89
CA PRO A 377 28.75 6.67 -6.62
C PRO A 377 30.07 6.58 -7.41
N GLN A 378 30.41 5.37 -7.92
CA GLN A 378 31.60 5.09 -8.72
C GLN A 378 31.33 5.11 -10.23
N ARG A 379 30.05 5.13 -10.67
CA ARG A 379 29.60 5.17 -12.06
C ARG A 379 28.65 6.35 -12.30
N THR A 380 29.15 7.57 -12.11
CA THR A 380 28.37 8.81 -12.21
C THR A 380 28.28 9.42 -13.62
N ARG A 381 28.99 8.84 -14.62
CA ARG A 381 29.09 9.39 -15.99
C ARG A 381 28.13 8.74 -17.01
N LEU A 382 27.00 8.19 -16.56
CA LEU A 382 25.96 7.74 -17.49
C LEU A 382 25.07 8.91 -17.87
N ASP A 383 24.83 9.08 -19.16
CA ASP A 383 23.90 10.10 -19.65
C ASP A 383 22.46 9.74 -19.28
N ALA A 384 21.63 10.75 -19.00
CA ALA A 384 20.22 10.57 -18.65
C ALA A 384 19.46 9.75 -19.71
N SER A 385 19.76 9.95 -20.99
CA SER A 385 19.16 9.18 -22.08
C SER A 385 19.53 7.70 -22.01
N THR A 386 20.77 7.38 -21.65
CA THR A 386 21.24 6.00 -21.49
C THR A 386 20.54 5.34 -20.31
N ILE A 387 20.34 6.07 -19.22
CA ILE A 387 19.59 5.60 -18.05
C ILE A 387 18.15 5.28 -18.43
N ALA A 388 17.48 6.20 -19.12
CA ALA A 388 16.09 6.03 -19.55
C ALA A 388 15.94 4.80 -20.45
N VAL A 389 16.73 4.70 -21.54
CA VAL A 389 16.68 3.56 -22.46
C VAL A 389 16.93 2.24 -21.75
N THR A 390 17.91 2.19 -20.84
CA THR A 390 18.23 0.95 -20.11
C THR A 390 17.08 0.52 -19.20
N GLN A 391 16.46 1.46 -18.47
CA GLN A 391 15.30 1.14 -17.62
C GLN A 391 14.08 0.73 -18.46
N THR A 392 13.86 1.35 -19.62
CA THR A 392 12.78 0.96 -20.55
C THR A 392 12.99 -0.46 -21.09
N VAL A 393 14.18 -0.79 -21.58
CA VAL A 393 14.50 -2.13 -22.08
C VAL A 393 14.38 -3.17 -20.96
N ARG A 394 14.84 -2.85 -19.74
CA ARG A 394 14.65 -3.71 -18.56
C ARG A 394 13.17 -3.96 -18.27
N SER A 395 12.33 -2.92 -18.36
CA SER A 395 10.89 -3.03 -18.14
C SER A 395 10.24 -3.94 -19.19
N TRP A 396 10.53 -3.72 -20.48
CA TRP A 396 10.01 -4.55 -21.58
C TRP A 396 10.46 -6.00 -21.49
N LEU A 397 11.71 -6.25 -21.11
CA LEU A 397 12.24 -7.59 -20.89
C LEU A 397 11.45 -8.32 -19.78
N LYS A 398 11.18 -7.63 -18.66
CA LYS A 398 10.40 -8.19 -17.55
C LYS A 398 8.94 -8.43 -17.91
N ALA A 399 8.36 -7.58 -18.75
CA ALA A 399 7.00 -7.71 -19.24
C ALA A 399 6.86 -8.78 -20.35
N GLY A 400 7.95 -9.42 -20.78
CA GLY A 400 7.93 -10.41 -21.86
C GLY A 400 7.70 -9.82 -23.25
N LEU A 401 7.79 -8.48 -23.41
CA LEU A 401 7.52 -7.79 -24.68
C LEU A 401 8.67 -7.90 -25.69
N LEU A 402 9.79 -8.52 -25.30
CA LEU A 402 10.96 -8.77 -26.13
C LEU A 402 10.98 -10.23 -26.64
N GLU A 403 9.87 -10.70 -27.19
CA GLU A 403 9.78 -12.03 -27.81
C GLU A 403 10.85 -12.16 -28.92
N GLY A 404 11.67 -13.23 -28.86
CA GLY A 404 12.76 -13.47 -29.82
C GLY A 404 14.13 -12.86 -29.47
N TYR A 405 14.26 -12.12 -28.36
CA TYR A 405 15.57 -11.65 -27.90
C TYR A 405 16.33 -12.77 -27.15
N ASP A 406 17.31 -13.40 -27.79
CA ASP A 406 18.20 -14.41 -27.18
C ASP A 406 19.59 -13.85 -26.81
N GLY A 407 19.69 -12.53 -26.64
CA GLY A 407 20.93 -11.86 -26.26
C GLY A 407 21.29 -11.99 -24.78
N LEU A 408 22.48 -11.47 -24.43
CA LEU A 408 23.14 -11.53 -23.12
C LEU A 408 22.24 -11.20 -21.90
N LEU A 409 21.17 -10.41 -22.08
CA LEU A 409 20.30 -9.98 -20.99
C LEU A 409 19.42 -11.10 -20.41
N LYS A 410 19.11 -12.17 -21.18
CA LYS A 410 18.37 -13.34 -20.66
C LYS A 410 19.21 -14.18 -19.70
N GLU A 411 20.53 -14.22 -19.86
CA GLU A 411 21.42 -15.01 -18.99
C GLU A 411 21.46 -14.45 -17.56
N THR A 412 21.35 -13.12 -17.41
CA THR A 412 21.43 -12.44 -16.11
C THR A 412 20.14 -12.48 -15.27
N SER A 413 18.98 -12.80 -15.86
CA SER A 413 17.71 -12.87 -15.12
C SER A 413 17.53 -14.19 -14.35
N GLY A 414 18.28 -15.24 -14.70
CA GLY A 414 18.26 -16.53 -14.01
C GLY A 414 19.04 -16.55 -12.70
N GLU A 415 20.06 -15.70 -12.52
CA GLU A 415 20.95 -15.75 -11.36
C GLU A 415 20.45 -14.97 -10.12
N VAL A 416 19.48 -14.05 -10.27
CA VAL A 416 18.96 -13.23 -9.16
C VAL A 416 17.79 -13.91 -8.42
N ALA A 417 17.29 -15.05 -8.91
CA ALA A 417 16.28 -15.86 -8.21
C ALA A 417 16.86 -16.70 -7.05
N GLY A 418 18.19 -16.79 -6.94
CA GLY A 418 18.88 -17.36 -5.80
C GLY A 418 19.45 -16.26 -4.91
N VAL A 419 19.20 -16.35 -3.60
CA VAL A 419 19.71 -15.45 -2.55
C VAL A 419 18.83 -14.22 -2.28
N VAL A 420 17.63 -14.49 -1.76
CA VAL A 420 17.13 -13.72 -0.60
C VAL A 420 16.93 -14.74 0.52
N THR A 421 17.94 -14.87 1.38
CA THR A 421 17.80 -15.46 2.72
C THR A 421 17.42 -14.37 3.71
#